data_AF-A0A8J3AZW8-F1
#
_entry.id   AF-A0A8J3AZW8-F1
#
_cell.length_a   1.000
_cell.length_b   1.000
_cell.length_c   1.000
_cell.angle_alpha   90.00
_cell.angle_beta   90.00
_cell.angle_gamma   90.00
#
_symmetry.space_group_name_H-M   'P 1'
#
loop_
_entity.id
_entity.type
_entity.pdbx_description
1 polymer ?
#
loop_
_entity_poly.entity_id
_entity_poly.type
_entity_poly.pdbx_seq_one_letter_code
_entity_poly.pdbx_strand_id
1 'polypeptide(L)'
;MAEPAVATPLQPRQTLQPMQVAIKGRIEASRMFNGNRYTRITTPAADQYSRPQTVEIRSKGKLGEKGEEATVMATLGGFTRRPYQTKDNDSGEIVTITPVDLTLDAIE
;
A
#
# COMPACT_ATOMS: atom_id res chain seq x y z
N MET A 1 -2.75 -42.62 26.64
CA MET A 1 -3.84 -41.67 26.34
C MET A 1 -3.18 -40.49 25.66
N ALA A 2 -3.12 -40.49 24.32
CA ALA A 2 -2.50 -39.40 23.55
C ALA A 2 -3.63 -38.54 22.98
N GLU A 3 -3.65 -37.25 23.33
CA GLU A 3 -4.58 -36.26 22.80
C GLU A 3 -4.42 -36.13 21.28
N PRO A 4 -5.52 -36.04 20.50
CA PRO A 4 -5.43 -35.81 19.07
C PRO A 4 -5.13 -34.32 18.84
N ALA A 5 -4.04 -34.06 18.10
CA ALA A 5 -3.69 -32.73 17.61
C ALA A 5 -4.83 -32.20 16.72
N VAL A 6 -5.44 -31.09 17.15
CA VAL A 6 -6.46 -30.37 16.39
C VAL A 6 -5.78 -29.78 15.16
N ALA A 7 -6.09 -30.35 13.99
CA ALA A 7 -5.62 -29.83 12.71
C ALA A 7 -6.25 -28.45 12.46
N THR A 8 -5.41 -27.42 12.45
CA THR A 8 -5.80 -26.06 12.05
C THR A 8 -6.36 -26.09 10.62
N PRO A 9 -7.57 -25.58 10.37
CA PRO A 9 -8.10 -25.56 9.02
C PRO A 9 -7.21 -24.69 8.12
N LEU A 10 -6.71 -25.28 7.04
CA LEU A 10 -6.01 -24.59 5.96
C LEU A 10 -6.92 -23.50 5.42
N GLN A 11 -6.58 -22.25 5.72
CA GLN A 11 -7.28 -21.08 5.19
C GLN A 11 -7.25 -21.14 3.65
N PRO A 12 -8.37 -20.83 2.97
CA PRO A 12 -8.42 -20.86 1.52
C PRO A 12 -7.31 -19.95 0.98
N ARG A 13 -6.41 -20.54 0.18
CA ARG A 13 -5.33 -19.82 -0.46
C ARG A 13 -5.97 -18.85 -1.45
N GLN A 14 -6.13 -17.60 -1.04
CA GLN A 14 -6.64 -16.54 -1.90
C GLN A 14 -5.75 -16.49 -3.14
N THR A 15 -6.29 -16.92 -4.27
CA THR A 15 -5.63 -16.81 -5.57
C THR A 15 -5.57 -15.33 -5.90
N LEU A 16 -4.41 -14.72 -5.65
CA LEU A 16 -4.09 -13.36 -6.06
C LEU A 16 -4.39 -13.23 -7.55
N GLN A 17 -5.33 -12.36 -7.90
CA GLN A 17 -5.50 -12.00 -9.31
C GLN A 17 -4.32 -11.13 -9.77
N PRO A 18 -4.06 -11.04 -11.08
CA PRO A 18 -3.03 -10.14 -11.59
C PRO A 18 -3.21 -8.72 -11.04
N MET A 19 -2.10 -8.07 -10.71
CA MET A 19 -2.06 -6.72 -10.11
C MET A 19 -2.68 -6.61 -8.70
N GLN A 20 -2.91 -7.71 -7.99
CA GLN A 20 -3.26 -7.67 -6.57
C GLN A 20 -2.01 -7.76 -5.69
N VAL A 21 -2.00 -6.99 -4.61
CA VAL A 21 -0.91 -6.91 -3.63
C VAL A 21 -1.48 -7.04 -2.22
N ALA A 22 -0.77 -7.80 -1.39
CA ALA A 22 -1.03 -7.87 0.05
C ALA A 22 -0.13 -6.85 0.75
N ILE A 23 -0.73 -5.89 1.44
CA ILE A 23 -0.01 -4.85 2.19
C ILE A 23 -0.20 -5.14 3.67
N LYS A 24 0.91 -5.28 4.37
CA LYS A 24 0.93 -5.42 5.82
C LYS A 24 1.77 -4.31 6.43
N GLY A 25 1.24 -3.61 7.43
CA GLY A 25 1.97 -2.55 8.10
C GLY A 25 1.14 -1.80 9.12
N ARG A 26 1.73 -0.73 9.66
CA ARG A 26 1.11 0.11 10.67
C ARG A 26 0.37 1.28 10.04
N ILE A 27 -0.85 1.55 10.50
CA ILE A 27 -1.63 2.71 10.07
C ILE A 27 -1.08 3.97 10.73
N GLU A 28 -0.56 4.90 9.95
CA GLU A 28 -0.06 6.20 10.43
C GLU A 28 -1.16 7.25 10.50
N ALA A 29 -2.04 7.26 9.49
CA ALA A 29 -3.12 8.22 9.39
C ALA A 29 -4.23 7.68 8.49
N SER A 30 -5.46 8.15 8.72
CA SER A 30 -6.55 8.00 7.78
C SER A 30 -7.19 9.36 7.53
N ARG A 31 -7.52 9.66 6.28
CA ARG A 31 -8.26 10.85 5.86
C ARG A 31 -9.45 10.44 5.03
N MET A 32 -10.53 11.20 5.09
CA MET A 32 -11.68 11.01 4.23
C MET A 32 -11.77 12.17 3.26
N PHE A 33 -11.88 11.88 1.97
CA PHE A 33 -12.00 12.88 0.91
C PHE A 33 -12.91 12.35 -0.19
N ASN A 34 -13.89 13.17 -0.62
CA ASN A 34 -14.87 12.82 -1.65
C ASN A 34 -15.58 11.47 -1.45
N GLY A 35 -15.86 11.09 -0.19
CA GLY A 35 -16.52 9.81 0.13
C GLY A 35 -15.60 8.59 0.11
N ASN A 36 -14.33 8.74 -0.30
CA ASN A 36 -13.31 7.71 -0.19
C ASN A 36 -12.44 7.95 1.04
N ARG A 37 -12.05 6.86 1.71
CA ARG A 37 -11.10 6.89 2.81
C ARG A 37 -9.71 6.55 2.27
N TYR A 38 -8.76 7.41 2.56
CA TYR A 38 -7.36 7.24 2.21
C TYR A 38 -6.59 6.94 3.49
N THR A 39 -6.05 5.73 3.58
CA THR A 39 -5.34 5.25 4.75
C THR A 39 -3.87 5.12 4.40
N ARG A 40 -3.02 5.77 5.18
CA ARG A 40 -1.58 5.72 5.04
C ARG A 40 -1.03 4.61 5.91
N ILE A 41 -0.36 3.65 5.30
CA ILE A 41 0.25 2.50 5.96
C ILE A 41 1.75 2.54 5.75
N THR A 42 2.50 2.42 6.85
CA THR A 42 3.95 2.23 6.83
C THR A 42 4.24 0.74 6.93
N THR A 43 4.85 0.17 5.90
CA THR A 43 5.24 -1.25 5.89
C THR A 43 6.46 -1.46 6.77
N PRO A 44 6.66 -2.65 7.34
CA PRO A 44 7.91 -2.97 8.00
C PRO A 44 9.08 -2.80 7.01
N ALA A 45 10.21 -2.31 7.52
CA ALA A 45 11.43 -2.21 6.72
C ALA A 45 11.96 -3.62 6.38
N ALA A 46 12.52 -3.79 5.18
CA ALA A 46 13.07 -5.05 4.74
C ALA A 46 14.37 -5.42 5.48
N ASP A 47 15.10 -4.42 5.98
CA ASP A 47 16.30 -4.56 6.80
C ASP A 47 16.42 -3.41 7.83
N GLN A 48 17.42 -3.47 8.71
CA GLN A 48 17.62 -2.51 9.81
C GLN A 48 18.03 -1.09 9.35
N TYR A 49 18.48 -0.92 8.11
CA TYR A 49 18.99 0.35 7.58
C TYR A 49 18.12 0.94 6.46
N SER A 50 17.08 0.22 6.04
CA SER A 50 16.16 0.62 5.00
C SER A 50 15.06 1.51 5.55
N ARG A 51 14.74 2.56 4.78
CA ARG A 51 13.56 3.39 5.05
C ARG A 51 12.30 2.54 4.81
N PRO A 52 11.36 2.48 5.76
CA PRO A 52 10.11 1.75 5.56
C PRO A 52 9.32 2.40 4.43
N GLN A 53 8.65 1.58 3.63
CA GLN A 53 7.81 2.09 2.54
C GLN A 53 6.51 2.61 3.12
N THR A 54 6.06 3.75 2.63
CA THR A 54 4.78 4.33 3.02
C THR A 54 3.86 4.30 1.82
N VAL A 55 2.71 3.67 1.98
CA VAL A 55 1.72 3.52 0.92
C VAL A 55 0.39 4.15 1.33
N GLU A 56 -0.33 4.71 0.37
CA GLU A 56 -1.69 5.24 0.58
C GLU A 56 -2.70 4.31 -0.09
N ILE A 57 -3.63 3.78 0.69
CA ILE A 57 -4.67 2.86 0.25
C ILE A 57 -6.01 3.59 0.26
N ARG A 58 -6.71 3.55 -0.88
CA ARG A 58 -8.08 4.03 -1.03
C ARG A 58 -9.07 2.90 -0.70
N SER A 59 -10.01 3.15 0.19
CA SER A 59 -11.08 2.22 0.58
C SER A 59 -12.41 2.98 0.74
N LYS A 60 -13.54 2.26 0.77
CA LYS A 60 -14.84 2.81 1.18
C LYS A 60 -15.02 2.65 2.69
N GLY A 61 -14.57 1.51 3.24
CA GLY A 61 -14.59 1.18 4.65
C GLY A 61 -13.41 1.72 5.46
N LYS A 62 -13.53 1.62 6.79
CA LYS A 62 -12.39 1.82 7.71
C LYS A 62 -11.48 0.60 7.66
N LEU A 63 -10.18 0.80 7.41
CA LEU A 63 -9.20 -0.28 7.43
C LEU A 63 -8.63 -0.57 8.83
N GLY A 64 -8.73 0.39 9.76
CA GLY A 64 -8.29 0.25 11.15
C GLY A 64 -8.10 1.61 11.83
N GLU A 65 -7.57 1.59 13.05
CA GLU A 65 -7.23 2.81 13.81
C GLU A 65 -5.78 3.24 13.61
N LYS A 66 -5.49 4.52 13.88
CA LYS A 66 -4.11 5.02 13.91
C LYS A 66 -3.30 4.25 14.96
N GLY A 67 -2.16 3.73 14.53
CA GLY A 67 -1.23 3.00 15.38
C GLY A 67 -1.42 1.48 15.34
N GLU A 68 -2.51 0.99 14.75
CA GLU A 68 -2.81 -0.44 14.60
C GLU A 68 -2.05 -1.07 13.42
N GLU A 69 -1.77 -2.36 13.52
CA GLU A 69 -1.24 -3.16 12.41
C GLU A 69 -2.39 -3.71 11.58
N ALA A 70 -2.41 -3.40 10.28
CA ALA A 70 -3.43 -3.86 9.36
C ALA A 70 -2.81 -4.70 8.24
N THR A 71 -3.54 -5.73 7.80
CA THR A 71 -3.24 -6.49 6.58
C THR A 71 -4.39 -6.28 5.60
N VAL A 72 -4.09 -5.70 4.44
CA VAL A 72 -5.07 -5.27 3.45
C VAL A 72 -4.69 -5.81 2.08
N MET A 73 -5.65 -6.43 1.40
CA MET A 73 -5.52 -6.80 0.00
C MET A 73 -5.93 -5.60 -0.85
N ALA A 74 -5.08 -5.19 -1.79
CA ALA A 74 -5.35 -4.07 -2.66
C ALA A 74 -5.02 -4.42 -4.12
N THR A 75 -5.70 -3.75 -5.05
CA THR A 75 -5.33 -3.74 -6.45
C THR A 75 -4.35 -2.60 -6.69
N LEU A 76 -3.18 -2.94 -7.23
CA LEU A 76 -2.18 -1.98 -7.67
C LEU A 76 -2.57 -1.44 -9.04
N GLY A 77 -2.91 -0.16 -9.07
CA GLY A 77 -3.05 0.62 -10.29
C GLY A 77 -1.95 1.67 -10.38
N GLY A 78 -1.97 2.40 -11.49
CA GLY A 78 -1.17 3.60 -11.65
C GLY A 78 -1.41 4.23 -13.02
N PHE A 79 -1.13 5.52 -13.13
CA PHE A 79 -1.20 6.22 -14.40
C PHE A 79 -0.02 7.19 -14.51
N THR A 80 0.45 7.39 -15.73
CA THR A 80 1.45 8.41 -16.03
C THR A 80 0.77 9.77 -16.11
N ARG A 81 1.25 10.73 -15.31
CA ARG A 81 0.87 12.13 -15.50
C ARG A 81 1.55 12.71 -16.72
N ARG A 82 1.02 13.84 -17.18
CA ARG A 82 1.66 14.60 -18.26
C ARG A 82 3.10 14.96 -17.85
N PRO A 83 4.08 14.71 -18.74
CA PRO A 83 5.45 15.06 -18.45
C PRO A 83 5.56 16.57 -18.25
N TYR A 84 6.34 16.98 -17.24
CA TYR A 84 6.70 18.37 -17.04
C TYR A 84 8.22 18.52 -17.04
N GLN A 85 8.66 19.67 -17.53
CA GLN A 85 10.07 20.03 -17.53
C GLN A 85 10.40 20.73 -16.22
N THR A 86 11.38 20.22 -15.49
CA THR A 86 11.99 20.93 -14.36
C THR A 86 13.40 21.30 -14.73
N LYS A 87 13.82 22.49 -14.33
CA LYS A 87 15.22 22.90 -14.44
C LYS A 87 15.93 22.40 -13.20
N ASP A 88 16.98 21.62 -13.38
CA ASP A 88 17.85 21.23 -12.29
C ASP A 88 18.64 22.46 -11.82
N ASN A 89 18.58 22.75 -10.51
CA ASN A 89 19.20 23.96 -9.95
C ASN A 89 20.73 23.83 -9.84
N ASP A 90 21.29 22.63 -9.95
CA ASP A 90 22.74 22.38 -9.88
C ASP A 90 23.37 22.33 -11.28
N SER A 91 22.75 21.66 -12.26
CA SER A 91 23.34 21.51 -13.61
C SER A 91 22.79 22.46 -14.67
N GLY A 92 21.65 23.11 -14.42
CA GLY A 92 20.97 23.95 -15.40
C GLY A 92 20.32 23.18 -16.55
N GLU A 93 20.38 21.86 -16.57
CA GLU A 93 19.75 21.01 -17.58
C GLU A 93 18.22 20.98 -17.39
N ILE A 94 17.52 20.98 -18.52
CA ILE A 94 16.07 20.85 -18.55
C ILE A 94 15.75 19.36 -18.55
N VAL A 95 15.36 18.83 -17.39
CA VAL A 95 14.98 17.43 -17.24
C VAL A 95 13.48 17.30 -17.46
N THR A 96 13.10 16.47 -18.44
CA THR A 96 11.69 16.11 -18.66
C THR A 96 11.34 14.96 -17.72
N ILE A 97 10.53 15.22 -16.70
CA ILE A 97 10.08 14.22 -15.72
C ILE A 97 8.68 13.76 -16.11
N THR A 98 8.51 12.44 -16.28
CA THR A 98 7.20 11.81 -16.42
C THR A 98 6.82 11.15 -15.10
N PRO A 99 5.90 11.73 -14.29
CA PRO A 99 5.55 11.16 -13.00
C PRO A 99 4.71 9.90 -13.20
N VAL A 100 5.03 8.86 -12.44
CA VAL A 100 4.19 7.67 -12.29
C VAL A 100 3.50 7.78 -10.95
N ASP A 101 2.19 8.01 -10.94
CA ASP A 101 1.38 7.95 -9.73
C ASP A 101 0.88 6.52 -9.55
N LEU A 102 1.29 5.87 -8.47
CA LEU A 102 0.78 4.57 -8.07
C LEU A 102 -0.46 4.75 -7.20
N THR A 103 -1.48 3.95 -7.46
CA THR A 103 -2.74 3.97 -6.72
C THR A 103 -3.02 2.58 -6.16
N LEU A 104 -3.38 2.50 -4.89
CA LEU A 104 -3.77 1.24 -4.26
C LEU A 104 -5.24 1.32 -3.88
N ASP A 105 -6.03 0.42 -4.45
CA ASP A 105 -7.46 0.30 -4.17
C ASP A 105 -7.73 -0.95 -3.34
N ALA A 106 -8.20 -0.77 -2.11
CA ALA A 106 -8.55 -1.89 -1.24
C ALA A 106 -9.62 -2.76 -1.91
N ILE A 107 -9.40 -4.06 -1.88
CA ILE A 107 -10.37 -5.06 -2.31
C ILE A 107 -11.26 -5.32 -1.10
N GLU A 108 -12.53 -4.94 -1.22
CA GLU A 108 -13.57 -5.13 -0.20
C GLU A 108 -14.46 -6.34 -0.53
#